data_AF-A0A958WH36-F1
#
_entry.id   AF-A0A958WH36-F1
#
_cell.length_a   1.000
_cell.length_b   1.000
_cell.length_c   1.000
_cell.angle_alpha   90.00
_cell.angle_beta   90.00
_cell.angle_gamma   90.00
#
_symmetry.space_group_name_H-M   'P 1'
#
loop_
_entity.id
_entity.type
_entity.pdbx_description
1 polymer ?
#
loop_
_entity_poly.entity_id
_entity_poly.type
_entity_poly.pdbx_seq_one_letter_code
_entity_poly.pdbx_strand_id
1 'polypeptide(L)'
;MSKQDNYIRLWLWAGIVLIALMVVVGGITRLTGSGLSIVEWNVISGTIPPLTDAQWQHAFDQYKQFPQYKKMNYGMDMAGFKQIFFWEYLHRLLGRFIGFVFIVPFLVFYFGRKLSKPLMKKVLVIFALGALQGFMGWYMVKSGLNDNPHVSHFRLAMHQGLALLLIVSIWWALLEPDGRKAAGKDSRPPLLLPAIVSVVLLSLQIILGAFVAGLKAGFSYTNFPFMGDSFFPPKFVVEVQPYLYNGVMLQFTHRWLAFVVLLSFFWILKISRPYREVRKYATWLVVVASLQVVLGITTLVLHVPIALGVAHQFLAIALLMIMVRIIHAVKYPENAGGEGHEVPAREALHHGQA
;
A
#
# COMPACT_ATOMS: atom_id res chain seq x y z
N MET A 1 3.65 7.70 30.09
CA MET A 1 3.09 8.42 28.92
C MET A 1 1.94 9.28 29.38
N SER A 2 1.86 10.53 28.93
CA SER A 2 0.76 11.42 29.30
C SER A 2 -0.54 10.99 28.61
N LYS A 3 -1.71 11.31 29.19
CA LYS A 3 -3.01 11.11 28.50
C LYS A 3 -3.04 11.81 27.12
N GLN A 4 -2.28 12.88 26.97
CA GLN A 4 -2.19 13.66 25.74
C GLN A 4 -1.44 12.93 24.62
N ASP A 5 -0.38 12.18 24.95
CA ASP A 5 0.36 11.35 23.99
C ASP A 5 -0.53 10.24 23.43
N ASN A 6 -1.49 9.74 24.23
CA ASN A 6 -2.44 8.73 23.79
C ASN A 6 -3.40 9.26 22.71
N TYR A 7 -3.85 10.52 22.79
CA TYR A 7 -4.75 11.09 21.79
C TYR A 7 -4.05 11.31 20.43
N ILE A 8 -2.80 11.77 20.44
CA ILE A 8 -2.01 11.93 19.20
C ILE A 8 -1.75 10.57 18.57
N ARG A 9 -1.40 9.55 19.37
CA ARG A 9 -1.21 8.18 18.87
C ARG A 9 -2.50 7.61 18.29
N LEU A 10 -3.63 7.79 18.98
CA LEU A 10 -4.94 7.35 18.48
C LEU A 10 -5.28 8.03 17.15
N TRP A 11 -5.03 9.33 17.03
CA TRP A 11 -5.24 10.09 15.80
C TRP A 11 -4.41 9.55 14.63
N LEU A 12 -3.11 9.31 14.84
CA LEU A 12 -2.24 8.73 13.80
C LEU A 12 -2.65 7.30 13.44
N TRP A 13 -3.04 6.47 14.43
CA TRP A 13 -3.56 5.13 14.19
C TRP A 13 -4.87 5.13 13.39
N ALA A 14 -5.81 6.01 13.75
CA ALA A 14 -7.04 6.21 12.99
C ALA A 14 -6.72 6.54 11.53
N GLY A 15 -5.69 7.35 11.30
CA GLY A 15 -5.20 7.63 9.96
C GLY A 15 -4.72 6.42 9.18
N ILE A 16 -3.90 5.56 9.78
CA ILE A 16 -3.44 4.30 9.16
C ILE A 16 -4.64 3.42 8.80
N VAL A 17 -5.58 3.23 9.74
CA VAL A 17 -6.77 2.39 9.54
C VAL A 17 -7.63 2.93 8.40
N LEU A 18 -7.89 4.24 8.37
CA LEU A 18 -8.71 4.84 7.33
C LEU A 18 -8.02 4.79 5.95
N ILE A 19 -6.70 4.98 5.86
CA ILE A 19 -5.99 4.84 4.59
C ILE A 19 -5.96 3.37 4.15
N ALA A 20 -5.81 2.42 5.06
CA ALA A 20 -5.92 1.00 4.71
C ALA A 20 -7.31 0.65 4.18
N LEU A 21 -8.38 1.18 4.80
CA LEU A 21 -9.75 1.06 4.29
C LEU A 21 -9.92 1.74 2.92
N MET A 22 -9.30 2.90 2.72
CA MET A 22 -9.29 3.60 1.43
C MET A 22 -8.65 2.75 0.33
N VAL A 23 -7.55 2.07 0.64
CA VAL A 23 -6.90 1.14 -0.30
C VAL A 23 -7.81 -0.04 -0.64
N VAL A 24 -8.54 -0.59 0.33
CA VAL A 24 -9.53 -1.66 0.13
C VAL A 24 -10.67 -1.18 -0.79
N VAL A 25 -11.32 -0.06 -0.44
CA VAL A 25 -12.45 0.50 -1.21
C VAL A 25 -11.99 0.93 -2.62
N GLY A 26 -10.80 1.52 -2.73
CA GLY A 26 -10.20 1.88 -4.02
C GLY A 26 -9.88 0.65 -4.87
N GLY A 27 -9.41 -0.45 -4.26
CA GLY A 27 -9.21 -1.74 -4.90
C GLY A 27 -10.51 -2.31 -5.47
N ILE A 28 -11.59 -2.29 -4.69
CA ILE A 28 -12.93 -2.69 -5.17
C ILE A 28 -13.35 -1.81 -6.33
N THR A 29 -13.31 -0.47 -6.17
CA THR A 29 -13.66 0.52 -7.21
C THR A 29 -12.92 0.26 -8.52
N ARG A 30 -11.66 -0.16 -8.47
CA ARG A 30 -10.86 -0.47 -9.66
C ARG A 30 -11.28 -1.78 -10.32
N LEU A 31 -11.48 -2.83 -9.51
CA LEU A 31 -11.82 -4.18 -9.99
C LEU A 31 -13.25 -4.27 -10.53
N THR A 32 -14.18 -3.48 -10.00
CA THR A 32 -15.54 -3.33 -10.53
C THR A 32 -15.64 -2.38 -11.73
N GLY A 33 -14.58 -1.64 -12.05
CA GLY A 33 -14.60 -0.64 -13.12
C GLY A 33 -15.35 0.65 -12.76
N SER A 34 -15.57 0.90 -11.47
CA SER A 34 -16.39 2.00 -10.96
C SER A 34 -15.78 3.39 -11.07
N GLY A 35 -14.45 3.52 -11.21
CA GLY A 35 -13.74 4.79 -10.97
C GLY A 35 -13.95 5.95 -11.95
N LEU A 36 -14.96 5.90 -12.84
CA LEU A 36 -15.28 6.93 -13.85
C LEU A 36 -16.80 7.16 -14.02
N SER A 37 -17.61 6.68 -13.08
CA SER A 37 -19.06 6.85 -13.04
C SER A 37 -19.53 8.24 -12.58
N ILE A 38 -18.73 8.95 -11.78
CA ILE A 38 -19.04 10.30 -11.27
C ILE A 38 -18.20 11.35 -12.00
N VAL A 39 -18.87 12.07 -12.89
CA VAL A 39 -18.24 12.98 -13.85
C VAL A 39 -18.07 14.40 -13.31
N GLU A 40 -18.93 14.80 -12.38
CA GLU A 40 -18.87 16.11 -11.75
C GLU A 40 -17.90 16.14 -10.56
N TRP A 41 -17.08 17.18 -10.49
CA TRP A 41 -16.18 17.42 -9.35
C TRP A 41 -16.81 18.38 -8.35
N ASN A 42 -17.76 17.88 -7.57
CA ASN A 42 -18.42 18.65 -6.52
C ASN A 42 -17.84 18.29 -5.14
N VAL A 43 -16.96 19.15 -4.61
CA VAL A 43 -16.25 18.87 -3.33
C VAL A 43 -17.21 18.82 -2.14
N ILE A 44 -18.17 19.75 -2.07
CA ILE A 44 -19.11 19.90 -0.95
C ILE A 44 -20.43 19.16 -1.25
N SER A 45 -21.16 19.54 -2.29
CA SER A 45 -22.46 18.95 -2.64
C SER A 45 -22.38 17.47 -3.01
N GLY A 46 -21.24 17.01 -3.55
CA GLY A 46 -20.99 15.59 -3.84
C GLY A 46 -20.76 14.69 -2.61
N THR A 47 -21.02 15.19 -1.40
CA THR A 47 -21.07 14.40 -0.16
C THR A 47 -22.40 13.67 -0.02
N ILE A 48 -23.48 14.21 -0.60
CA ILE A 48 -24.81 13.59 -0.60
C ILE A 48 -25.02 12.94 -1.97
N PRO A 49 -25.35 11.64 -2.05
CA PRO A 49 -25.63 10.98 -3.33
C PRO A 49 -27.01 11.42 -3.85
N PRO A 50 -27.36 11.13 -5.12
CA PRO A 50 -28.72 11.34 -5.62
C PRO A 50 -29.76 10.63 -4.72
N LEU A 51 -30.80 11.35 -4.30
CA LEU A 51 -31.84 10.86 -3.38
C LEU A 51 -33.19 10.65 -4.07
N THR A 52 -33.41 11.28 -5.22
CA THR A 52 -34.65 11.20 -6.01
C THR A 52 -34.40 10.56 -7.36
N ASP A 53 -35.44 9.99 -7.98
CA ASP A 53 -35.33 9.38 -9.31
C ASP A 53 -34.90 10.39 -10.37
N ALA A 54 -35.37 11.64 -10.29
CA ALA A 54 -34.95 12.71 -11.18
C ALA A 54 -33.44 13.01 -11.08
N GLN A 55 -32.88 13.04 -9.86
CA GLN A 55 -31.44 13.23 -9.65
C GLN A 55 -30.62 12.03 -10.16
N TRP A 56 -31.11 10.81 -9.95
CA TRP A 56 -30.47 9.60 -10.49
C TRP A 56 -30.47 9.60 -12.01
N GLN A 57 -31.60 9.97 -12.63
CA GLN A 57 -31.72 10.07 -14.08
C GLN A 57 -30.76 11.12 -14.65
N HIS A 58 -30.69 12.30 -14.03
CA HIS A 58 -29.74 13.35 -14.43
C HIS A 58 -28.28 12.86 -14.36
N ALA A 59 -27.86 12.28 -13.24
CA ALA A 59 -26.50 11.76 -13.09
C ALA A 59 -26.19 10.65 -14.12
N PHE A 60 -27.17 9.79 -14.41
CA PHE A 60 -27.00 8.73 -15.39
C PHE A 60 -26.92 9.28 -16.82
N ASP A 61 -27.74 10.27 -17.16
CA ASP A 61 -27.72 10.90 -18.48
C ASP A 61 -26.41 11.65 -18.72
N GLN A 62 -25.82 12.26 -17.69
CA GLN A 62 -24.46 12.78 -17.75
C GLN A 62 -23.45 11.66 -18.02
N TYR A 63 -23.49 10.56 -17.28
CA TYR A 63 -22.59 9.42 -17.48
C TYR A 63 -22.63 8.86 -18.90
N LYS A 64 -23.81 8.78 -19.53
CA LYS A 64 -24.00 8.33 -20.92
C LYS A 64 -23.22 9.15 -21.95
N GLN A 65 -22.88 10.41 -21.63
CA GLN A 65 -22.11 11.28 -22.52
C GLN A 65 -20.62 10.90 -22.59
N PHE A 66 -20.10 10.14 -21.61
CA PHE A 66 -18.67 9.87 -21.46
C PHE A 66 -18.22 8.59 -22.17
N PRO A 67 -16.91 8.49 -22.52
CA PRO A 67 -16.37 7.35 -23.27
C PRO A 67 -16.55 5.99 -22.58
N GLN A 68 -16.56 5.93 -21.24
CA GLN A 68 -16.74 4.66 -20.53
C GLN A 68 -18.10 4.04 -20.83
N TYR A 69 -19.18 4.83 -20.80
CA TYR A 69 -20.51 4.34 -21.19
C TYR A 69 -20.52 3.92 -22.65
N LYS A 70 -20.05 4.81 -23.54
CA LYS A 70 -20.10 4.59 -25.00
C LYS A 70 -19.29 3.39 -25.49
N LYS A 71 -18.15 3.08 -24.85
CA LYS A 71 -17.21 2.05 -25.30
C LYS A 71 -17.25 0.76 -24.49
N MET A 72 -17.60 0.81 -23.21
CA MET A 72 -17.48 -0.34 -22.31
C MET A 72 -18.83 -0.77 -21.73
N ASN A 73 -19.72 0.17 -21.43
CA ASN A 73 -20.97 -0.08 -20.71
C ASN A 73 -22.21 0.28 -21.55
N TYR A 74 -22.11 0.15 -22.87
CA TYR A 74 -23.20 0.53 -23.78
C TYR A 74 -24.44 -0.33 -23.50
N GLY A 75 -25.59 0.31 -23.28
CA GLY A 75 -26.83 -0.37 -22.92
C GLY A 75 -26.96 -0.74 -21.44
N MET A 76 -26.04 -0.29 -20.58
CA MET A 76 -26.19 -0.40 -19.12
C MET A 76 -27.51 0.23 -18.66
N ASP A 77 -28.15 -0.38 -17.66
CA ASP A 77 -29.37 0.14 -17.05
C ASP A 77 -29.07 0.95 -15.78
N MET A 78 -30.13 1.51 -15.17
CA MET A 78 -30.01 2.30 -13.94
C MET A 78 -29.45 1.46 -12.78
N ALA A 79 -29.79 0.17 -12.69
CA ALA A 79 -29.31 -0.70 -11.62
C ALA A 79 -27.79 -0.90 -11.73
N GLY A 80 -27.27 -1.19 -12.92
CA GLY A 80 -25.85 -1.28 -13.20
C GLY A 80 -25.12 0.04 -12.94
N PHE A 81 -25.72 1.17 -13.33
CA PHE A 81 -25.16 2.50 -13.03
C PHE A 81 -25.04 2.75 -11.52
N LYS A 82 -26.09 2.47 -10.74
CA LYS A 82 -26.07 2.61 -9.27
C LYS A 82 -24.96 1.79 -8.62
N GLN A 83 -24.67 0.59 -9.13
CA GLN A 83 -23.58 -0.26 -8.62
C GLN A 83 -22.21 0.38 -8.83
N ILE A 84 -21.92 0.87 -10.05
CA ILE A 84 -20.63 1.50 -10.30
C ILE A 84 -20.50 2.84 -9.56
N PHE A 85 -21.59 3.61 -9.51
CA PHE A 85 -21.68 4.87 -8.79
C PHE A 85 -21.39 4.69 -7.29
N PHE A 86 -21.99 3.68 -6.66
CA PHE A 86 -21.86 3.45 -5.22
C PHE A 86 -20.41 3.33 -4.77
N TRP A 87 -19.62 2.48 -5.45
CA TRP A 87 -18.22 2.27 -5.07
C TRP A 87 -17.36 3.50 -5.27
N GLU A 88 -17.56 4.23 -6.36
CA GLU A 88 -16.84 5.49 -6.58
C GLU A 88 -17.25 6.57 -5.57
N TYR A 89 -18.54 6.71 -5.30
CA TYR A 89 -19.08 7.61 -4.29
C TYR A 89 -18.48 7.30 -2.91
N LEU A 90 -18.50 6.04 -2.48
CA LEU A 90 -17.95 5.60 -1.20
C LEU A 90 -16.45 5.90 -1.11
N HIS A 91 -15.70 5.63 -2.18
CA HIS A 91 -14.27 5.94 -2.25
C HIS A 91 -14.01 7.45 -2.10
N ARG A 92 -14.77 8.30 -2.81
CA ARG A 92 -14.65 9.77 -2.72
C ARG A 92 -15.07 10.31 -1.36
N LEU A 93 -16.15 9.80 -0.80
CA LEU A 93 -16.64 10.16 0.54
C LEU A 93 -15.59 9.83 1.60
N LEU A 94 -15.02 8.62 1.55
CA LEU A 94 -13.96 8.21 2.48
C LEU A 94 -12.72 9.10 2.36
N GLY A 95 -12.33 9.50 1.14
CA GLY A 95 -11.26 10.48 0.93
C GLY A 95 -11.51 11.83 1.62
N ARG A 96 -12.74 12.37 1.52
CA ARG A 96 -13.14 13.60 2.22
C ARG A 96 -13.11 13.41 3.74
N PHE A 97 -13.62 12.28 4.22
CA PHE A 97 -13.64 11.94 5.64
C PHE A 97 -12.22 11.82 6.23
N ILE A 98 -11.29 11.21 5.51
CA ILE A 98 -9.86 11.18 5.89
C ILE A 98 -9.30 12.59 6.01
N GLY A 99 -9.59 13.47 5.05
CA GLY A 99 -9.20 14.88 5.11
C GLY A 99 -9.69 15.56 6.38
N PHE A 100 -10.97 15.37 6.73
CA PHE A 100 -11.56 15.88 7.97
C PHE A 100 -10.88 15.33 9.24
N VAL A 101 -10.72 14.00 9.33
CA VAL A 101 -10.09 13.31 10.48
C VAL A 101 -8.61 13.68 10.64
N PHE A 102 -7.91 14.07 9.58
CA PHE A 102 -6.54 14.58 9.69
C PHE A 102 -6.48 16.07 10.01
N ILE A 103 -7.22 16.90 9.29
CA ILE A 103 -7.13 18.36 9.41
C ILE A 103 -7.64 18.85 10.76
N VAL A 104 -8.82 18.39 11.22
CA VAL A 104 -9.44 18.95 12.43
C VAL A 104 -8.62 18.66 13.69
N PRO A 105 -8.23 17.41 14.00
CA PRO A 105 -7.38 17.14 15.16
C PRO A 105 -6.00 17.79 15.04
N PHE A 106 -5.43 17.89 13.83
CA PHE A 106 -4.18 18.62 13.62
C PHE A 106 -4.29 20.08 14.09
N LEU A 107 -5.34 20.81 13.67
CA LEU A 107 -5.53 22.20 14.09
C LEU A 107 -5.67 22.32 15.61
N VAL A 108 -6.42 21.41 16.25
CA VAL A 108 -6.56 21.36 17.71
C VAL A 108 -5.21 21.14 18.40
N PHE A 109 -4.40 20.19 17.91
CA PHE A 109 -3.07 19.93 18.49
C PHE A 109 -2.07 21.05 18.19
N TYR A 110 -2.16 21.67 17.02
CA TYR A 110 -1.30 22.78 16.60
C TYR A 110 -1.54 24.02 17.48
N PHE A 111 -2.77 24.51 17.55
CA PHE A 111 -3.12 25.69 18.35
C PHE A 111 -3.00 25.43 19.84
N GLY A 112 -3.24 24.20 20.29
CA GLY A 112 -2.97 23.77 21.66
C GLY A 112 -1.48 23.60 22.00
N ARG A 113 -0.55 23.85 21.06
CA ARG A 113 0.91 23.66 21.21
C ARG A 113 1.28 22.27 21.71
N LYS A 114 0.53 21.25 21.29
CA LYS A 114 0.65 19.86 21.74
C LYS A 114 1.63 19.02 20.92
N LEU A 115 2.13 19.55 19.81
CA LEU A 115 3.04 18.85 18.88
C LEU A 115 4.49 19.29 19.11
N SER A 116 5.38 18.33 19.37
CA SER A 116 6.83 18.58 19.42
C SER A 116 7.36 19.02 18.05
N LYS A 117 8.47 19.77 18.01
CA LYS A 117 9.08 20.21 16.74
C LYS A 117 9.40 19.03 15.80
N PRO A 118 9.96 17.89 16.28
CA PRO A 118 10.21 16.73 15.42
C PRO A 118 8.93 16.10 14.88
N LEU A 119 7.89 15.95 15.70
CA LEU A 119 6.61 15.41 15.26
C LEU A 119 5.92 16.34 14.25
N MET A 120 5.97 17.67 14.49
CA MET A 120 5.41 18.66 13.58
C MET A 120 5.97 18.51 12.16
N LYS A 121 7.29 18.34 12.01
CA LYS A 121 7.92 18.14 10.69
C LYS A 121 7.38 16.89 10.00
N LYS A 122 7.22 15.78 10.73
CA LYS A 122 6.65 14.53 10.19
C LYS A 122 5.20 14.73 9.77
N VAL A 123 4.41 15.42 10.58
CA VAL A 123 3.01 15.75 10.28
C VAL A 123 2.90 16.63 9.02
N LEU A 124 3.78 17.62 8.85
CA LEU A 124 3.81 18.43 7.62
C LEU A 124 4.12 17.60 6.37
N VAL A 125 5.05 16.63 6.47
CA VAL A 125 5.30 15.66 5.38
C VAL A 125 4.06 14.81 5.10
N ILE A 126 3.35 14.35 6.14
CA ILE A 126 2.10 13.60 5.99
C ILE A 126 1.03 14.47 5.27
N PHE A 127 0.90 15.75 5.60
CA PHE A 127 -0.01 16.66 4.90
C PHE A 127 0.39 16.88 3.43
N ALA A 128 1.67 17.08 3.15
CA ALA A 128 2.16 17.22 1.78
C ALA A 128 1.88 15.96 0.93
N LEU A 129 2.15 14.77 1.49
CA LEU A 129 1.84 13.51 0.85
C LEU A 129 0.33 13.29 0.69
N GLY A 130 -0.48 13.68 1.67
CA GLY A 130 -1.94 13.64 1.59
C GLY A 130 -2.51 14.54 0.50
N ALA A 131 -1.99 15.76 0.36
CA ALA A 131 -2.36 16.67 -0.72
C ALA A 131 -1.97 16.12 -2.09
N LEU A 132 -0.73 15.60 -2.21
CA LEU A 132 -0.26 14.95 -3.43
C LEU A 132 -1.09 13.71 -3.78
N GLN A 133 -1.51 12.95 -2.77
CA GLN A 133 -2.37 11.78 -2.96
C GLN A 133 -3.75 12.16 -3.49
N GLY A 134 -4.37 13.21 -2.95
CA GLY A 134 -5.62 13.78 -3.46
C GLY A 134 -5.47 14.29 -4.89
N PHE A 135 -4.38 15.01 -5.18
CA PHE A 135 -4.05 15.47 -6.54
C PHE A 135 -3.91 14.30 -7.53
N MET A 136 -3.19 13.24 -7.16
CA MET A 136 -3.03 12.07 -8.00
C MET A 136 -4.35 11.32 -8.25
N GLY A 137 -5.21 11.23 -7.23
CA GLY A 137 -6.56 10.67 -7.39
C GLY A 137 -7.41 11.48 -8.38
N TRP A 138 -7.39 12.82 -8.27
CA TRP A 138 -8.03 13.70 -9.24
C TRP A 138 -7.46 13.53 -10.65
N TYR A 139 -6.13 13.47 -10.78
CA TYR A 139 -5.45 13.31 -12.07
C TYR A 139 -5.81 11.98 -12.74
N MET A 140 -5.92 10.89 -11.97
CA MET A 140 -6.39 9.60 -12.48
C MET A 140 -7.78 9.70 -13.10
N VAL A 141 -8.75 10.27 -12.37
CA VAL A 141 -10.13 10.44 -12.86
C VAL A 141 -10.15 11.33 -14.09
N LYS A 142 -9.57 12.54 -14.01
CA LYS A 142 -9.53 13.49 -15.14
C LYS A 142 -8.93 12.86 -16.40
N SER A 143 -7.86 12.08 -16.25
CA SER A 143 -7.22 11.41 -17.38
C SER A 143 -8.06 10.33 -18.05
N GLY A 144 -9.01 9.72 -17.32
CA GLY A 144 -9.91 8.68 -17.82
C GLY A 144 -11.24 9.21 -18.36
N LEU A 145 -11.56 10.49 -18.13
CA LEU A 145 -12.76 11.11 -18.71
C LEU A 145 -12.57 11.57 -20.17
N ASN A 146 -11.33 11.55 -20.67
CA ASN A 146 -10.98 11.83 -22.06
C ASN A 146 -11.22 10.60 -22.96
N ASP A 147 -10.94 10.71 -24.27
CA ASP A 147 -11.25 9.70 -25.30
C ASP A 147 -10.88 8.25 -24.95
N ASN A 148 -9.86 8.03 -24.13
CA ASN A 148 -9.49 6.72 -23.61
C ASN A 148 -9.96 6.56 -22.15
N PRO A 149 -10.99 5.73 -21.89
CA PRO A 149 -11.51 5.50 -20.53
C PRO A 149 -10.58 4.64 -19.65
N HIS A 150 -9.38 4.29 -20.11
CA HIS A 150 -8.41 3.54 -19.33
C HIS A 150 -7.45 4.46 -18.58
N VAL A 151 -7.48 4.35 -17.25
CA VAL A 151 -6.44 4.93 -16.40
C VAL A 151 -5.15 4.15 -16.60
N SER A 152 -4.07 4.86 -16.96
CA SER A 152 -2.74 4.27 -17.12
C SER A 152 -2.31 3.51 -15.86
N HIS A 153 -1.74 2.32 -16.05
CA HIS A 153 -1.18 1.51 -14.97
C HIS A 153 -0.03 2.22 -14.24
N PHE A 154 0.69 3.14 -14.90
CA PHE A 154 1.66 4.02 -14.24
C PHE A 154 0.99 4.95 -13.23
N ARG A 155 -0.13 5.59 -13.61
CA ARG A 155 -0.87 6.47 -12.69
C ARG A 155 -1.46 5.70 -11.52
N LEU A 156 -1.99 4.51 -11.78
CA LEU A 156 -2.45 3.61 -10.73
C LEU A 156 -1.33 3.25 -9.75
N ALA A 157 -0.17 2.83 -10.24
CA ALA A 157 0.97 2.48 -9.39
C ALA A 157 1.50 3.68 -8.59
N MET A 158 1.56 4.87 -9.19
CA MET A 158 1.95 6.09 -8.47
C MET A 158 0.96 6.43 -7.35
N HIS A 159 -0.34 6.38 -7.61
CA HIS A 159 -1.36 6.68 -6.59
C HIS A 159 -1.39 5.64 -5.46
N GLN A 160 -1.23 4.35 -5.79
CA GLN A 160 -1.09 3.32 -4.77
C GLN A 160 0.21 3.47 -3.98
N GLY A 161 1.33 3.74 -4.65
CA GLY A 161 2.62 3.98 -4.00
C GLY A 161 2.58 5.16 -3.03
N LEU A 162 1.94 6.26 -3.41
CA LEU A 162 1.73 7.41 -2.53
C LEU A 162 0.85 7.08 -1.32
N ALA A 163 -0.21 6.28 -1.48
CA ALA A 163 -1.02 5.80 -0.36
C ALA A 163 -0.17 5.03 0.66
N LEU A 164 0.70 4.13 0.18
CA LEU A 164 1.57 3.32 1.03
C LEU A 164 2.68 4.17 1.66
N LEU A 165 3.27 5.13 0.93
CA LEU A 165 4.22 6.09 1.50
C LEU A 165 3.59 6.95 2.60
N LEU A 166 2.31 7.31 2.45
CA LEU A 166 1.54 8.00 3.48
C LEU A 166 1.38 7.13 4.74
N ILE A 167 0.99 5.84 4.58
CA ILE A 167 0.95 4.87 5.69
C ILE A 167 2.33 4.75 6.36
N VAL A 168 3.40 4.59 5.58
CA VAL A 168 4.77 4.47 6.09
C VAL A 168 5.18 5.72 6.87
N SER A 169 4.82 6.91 6.39
CA SER A 169 5.13 8.17 7.06
C SER A 169 4.41 8.33 8.39
N ILE A 170 3.13 7.98 8.44
CA ILE A 170 2.34 7.97 9.68
C ILE A 170 2.87 6.91 10.65
N TRP A 171 3.17 5.71 10.13
CA TRP A 171 3.72 4.63 10.93
C TRP A 171 5.07 5.00 11.53
N TRP A 172 5.94 5.65 10.76
CA TRP A 172 7.21 6.16 11.25
C TRP A 172 7.03 7.26 12.31
N ALA A 173 6.05 8.14 12.17
CA ALA A 173 5.72 9.15 13.18
C ALA A 173 5.21 8.53 14.49
N LEU A 174 4.52 7.38 14.43
CA LEU A 174 4.10 6.61 15.60
C LEU A 174 5.25 5.88 16.29
N LEU A 175 6.14 5.25 15.51
CA LEU A 175 7.30 4.53 16.03
C LEU A 175 8.33 5.48 16.63
N GLU A 176 8.49 6.65 16.02
CA GLU A 176 9.51 7.61 16.36
C GLU A 176 8.95 9.04 16.45
N PRO A 177 8.12 9.37 17.47
CA PRO A 177 7.53 10.71 17.58
C PRO A 177 8.59 11.79 17.87
N ASP A 178 9.57 11.47 18.72
CA ASP A 178 10.49 12.45 19.31
C ASP A 178 11.72 12.75 18.44
N GLY A 179 11.93 12.00 17.36
CA GLY A 179 13.03 12.25 16.43
C GLY A 179 14.39 11.96 17.06
N ARG A 180 14.46 10.91 17.88
CA ARG A 180 15.70 10.40 18.48
C ARG A 180 16.74 10.17 17.38
N LYS A 181 18.01 10.38 17.73
CA LYS A 181 19.11 10.10 16.80
C LYS A 181 19.23 8.58 16.63
N ALA A 182 19.59 8.15 15.42
CA ALA A 182 19.91 6.74 15.18
C ALA A 182 21.04 6.32 16.12
N ALA A 183 21.04 5.05 16.53
CA ALA A 183 21.92 4.55 17.59
C ALA A 183 23.42 4.52 17.20
N GLY A 184 23.79 5.02 16.02
CA GLY A 184 25.18 5.12 15.57
C GLY A 184 25.88 3.76 15.61
N LYS A 185 26.87 3.63 16.50
CA LYS A 185 27.63 2.38 16.74
C LYS A 185 26.75 1.25 17.28
N ASP A 186 25.68 1.57 18.00
CA ASP A 186 24.75 0.59 18.57
C ASP A 186 23.63 0.20 17.60
N SER A 187 23.68 0.68 16.34
CA SER A 187 22.85 0.11 15.29
C SER A 187 23.17 -1.38 15.10
N ARG A 188 22.33 -2.10 14.35
CA ARG A 188 22.58 -3.52 14.02
C ARG A 188 23.09 -3.66 12.57
N PRO A 189 24.34 -3.22 12.22
CA PRO A 189 24.84 -3.18 10.84
C PRO A 189 24.64 -4.47 10.02
N PRO A 190 24.84 -5.69 10.60
CA PRO A 190 24.63 -6.93 9.84
C PRO A 190 23.21 -7.09 9.28
N LEU A 191 22.21 -6.43 9.90
CA LEU A 191 20.82 -6.45 9.46
C LEU A 191 20.45 -5.29 8.53
N LEU A 192 21.28 -4.25 8.41
CA LEU A 192 20.95 -3.06 7.64
C LEU A 192 20.87 -3.37 6.14
N LEU A 193 21.86 -4.08 5.59
CA LEU A 193 21.88 -4.47 4.18
C LEU A 193 20.70 -5.40 3.85
N PRO A 194 20.47 -6.51 4.57
CA PRO A 194 19.28 -7.35 4.35
C PRO A 194 17.97 -6.56 4.41
N ALA A 195 17.84 -5.64 5.37
CA ALA A 195 16.63 -4.84 5.52
C ALA A 195 16.42 -3.87 4.35
N ILE A 196 17.47 -3.17 3.89
CA ILE A 196 17.38 -2.26 2.74
C ILE A 196 17.05 -3.04 1.46
N VAL A 197 17.75 -4.13 1.19
CA VAL A 197 17.49 -4.97 0.01
C VAL A 197 16.05 -5.48 0.03
N SER A 198 15.58 -5.98 1.17
CA SER A 198 14.23 -6.56 1.30
C SER A 198 13.13 -5.52 1.14
N VAL A 199 13.29 -4.29 1.65
CA VAL A 199 12.27 -3.24 1.45
C VAL A 199 12.24 -2.73 0.02
N VAL A 200 13.39 -2.68 -0.66
CA VAL A 200 13.44 -2.33 -2.09
C VAL A 200 12.75 -3.42 -2.92
N LEU A 201 13.07 -4.69 -2.70
CA LEU A 201 12.41 -5.81 -3.38
C LEU A 201 10.89 -5.83 -3.12
N LEU A 202 10.47 -5.63 -1.87
CA LEU A 202 9.05 -5.53 -1.54
C LEU A 202 8.36 -4.36 -2.24
N SER A 203 9.02 -3.20 -2.31
CA SER A 203 8.48 -2.02 -3.00
C SER A 203 8.32 -2.28 -4.50
N LEU A 204 9.31 -2.91 -5.14
CA LEU A 204 9.22 -3.34 -6.54
C LEU A 204 8.10 -4.34 -6.76
N GLN A 205 7.95 -5.32 -5.86
CA GLN A 205 6.87 -6.31 -5.92
C GLN A 205 5.48 -5.67 -5.87
N ILE A 206 5.29 -4.67 -5.00
CA ILE A 206 4.05 -3.91 -4.88
C ILE A 206 3.77 -3.11 -6.16
N ILE A 207 4.78 -2.44 -6.72
CA ILE A 207 4.66 -1.69 -7.98
C ILE A 207 4.28 -2.62 -9.14
N LEU A 208 4.94 -3.77 -9.25
CA LEU A 208 4.59 -4.79 -10.25
C LEU A 208 3.16 -5.29 -10.07
N GLY A 209 2.72 -5.49 -8.83
CA GLY A 209 1.32 -5.86 -8.54
C GLY A 209 0.33 -4.80 -9.01
N ALA A 210 0.65 -3.52 -8.79
CA ALA A 210 -0.16 -2.41 -9.28
C ALA A 210 -0.18 -2.35 -10.82
N PHE A 211 0.93 -2.67 -11.50
CA PHE A 211 0.96 -2.77 -12.95
C PHE A 211 0.11 -3.93 -13.48
N VAL A 212 0.21 -5.12 -12.86
CA VAL A 212 -0.61 -6.29 -13.22
C VAL A 212 -2.10 -5.98 -13.07
N ALA A 213 -2.50 -5.34 -11.97
CA ALA A 213 -3.88 -4.90 -11.77
C ALA A 213 -4.31 -3.82 -12.78
N GLY A 214 -3.43 -2.85 -13.04
CA GLY A 214 -3.67 -1.74 -13.98
C GLY A 214 -3.92 -2.22 -15.41
N LEU A 215 -3.13 -3.18 -15.87
CA LEU A 215 -3.22 -3.81 -17.19
C LEU A 215 -4.26 -4.93 -17.26
N LYS A 216 -4.95 -5.24 -16.15
CA LYS A 216 -5.83 -6.44 -16.02
C LYS A 216 -5.10 -7.75 -16.39
N ALA A 217 -3.79 -7.80 -16.23
CA ALA A 217 -2.96 -8.93 -16.63
C ALA A 217 -3.15 -10.17 -15.75
N GLY A 218 -3.83 -10.04 -14.60
CA GLY A 218 -4.23 -11.18 -13.77
C GLY A 218 -5.12 -12.20 -14.50
N PHE A 219 -5.82 -11.78 -15.56
CA PHE A 219 -6.68 -12.62 -16.40
C PHE A 219 -5.97 -13.23 -17.60
N SER A 220 -4.70 -12.87 -17.88
CA SER A 220 -4.00 -13.34 -19.08
C SER A 220 -3.67 -14.83 -19.02
N TYR A 221 -3.05 -15.26 -17.92
CA TYR A 221 -2.80 -16.67 -17.61
C TYR A 221 -3.26 -16.93 -16.20
N THR A 222 -4.07 -17.96 -15.98
CA THR A 222 -4.67 -18.25 -14.65
C THR A 222 -4.17 -19.57 -14.06
N ASN A 223 -3.33 -20.32 -14.76
CA ASN A 223 -2.65 -21.48 -14.18
C ASN A 223 -1.32 -21.08 -13.50
N PHE A 224 -0.85 -21.94 -12.59
CA PHE A 224 0.41 -21.82 -11.86
C PHE A 224 1.01 -23.24 -11.69
N PRO A 225 2.34 -23.45 -11.82
CA PRO A 225 3.42 -22.45 -12.01
C PRO A 225 3.60 -21.96 -13.46
N PHE A 226 2.87 -22.54 -14.41
CA PHE A 226 3.02 -22.28 -15.84
C PHE A 226 2.29 -21.00 -16.31
N MET A 227 2.64 -20.53 -17.50
CA MET A 227 1.98 -19.47 -18.28
C MET A 227 1.31 -20.13 -19.50
N GLY A 228 0.24 -20.89 -19.26
CA GLY A 228 -0.36 -21.78 -20.27
C GLY A 228 0.36 -23.13 -20.29
N ASP A 229 0.74 -23.62 -21.47
CA ASP A 229 1.38 -24.93 -21.63
C ASP A 229 2.89 -24.93 -21.32
N SER A 230 3.45 -23.78 -20.96
CA SER A 230 4.90 -23.61 -20.77
C SER A 230 5.21 -22.77 -19.54
N PHE A 231 6.39 -22.95 -18.97
CA PHE A 231 6.81 -22.18 -17.78
C PHE A 231 7.00 -20.71 -18.09
N PHE A 232 7.61 -20.41 -19.24
CA PHE A 232 7.78 -19.06 -19.75
C PHE A 232 6.65 -18.67 -20.70
N PRO A 233 6.30 -17.37 -20.78
CA PRO A 233 5.44 -16.88 -21.84
C PRO A 233 5.97 -17.24 -23.23
N PRO A 234 5.10 -17.52 -24.22
CA PRO A 234 5.53 -17.78 -25.60
C PRO A 234 6.35 -16.61 -26.16
N LYS A 235 7.38 -16.92 -26.98
CA LYS A 235 8.30 -15.90 -27.54
C LYS A 235 7.60 -14.73 -28.21
N PHE A 236 6.57 -15.02 -29.03
CA PHE A 236 5.81 -13.97 -29.70
C PHE A 236 5.18 -12.99 -28.70
N VAL A 237 4.70 -13.45 -27.54
CA VAL A 237 4.13 -12.57 -26.51
C VAL A 237 5.19 -11.65 -25.91
N VAL A 238 6.42 -12.14 -25.75
CA VAL A 238 7.54 -11.35 -25.23
C VAL A 238 7.91 -10.20 -26.18
N GLU A 239 7.84 -10.45 -27.49
CA GLU A 239 8.33 -9.54 -28.53
C GLU A 239 7.29 -8.50 -29.00
N VAL A 240 6.00 -8.72 -28.74
CA VAL A 240 4.90 -7.88 -29.27
C VAL A 240 4.83 -6.47 -28.66
N GLN A 241 5.29 -6.27 -27.43
CA GLN A 241 5.27 -4.97 -26.75
C GLN A 241 6.52 -4.74 -25.89
N PRO A 242 6.95 -3.49 -25.68
CA PRO A 242 7.97 -3.18 -24.69
C PRO A 242 7.57 -3.67 -23.29
N TYR A 243 8.54 -4.14 -22.51
CA TYR A 243 8.31 -4.85 -21.25
C TYR A 243 7.33 -4.16 -20.29
N LEU A 244 7.44 -2.85 -20.08
CA LEU A 244 6.57 -2.09 -19.16
C LEU A 244 5.11 -1.97 -19.63
N TYR A 245 4.84 -2.23 -20.91
CA TYR A 245 3.48 -2.25 -21.46
C TYR A 245 2.97 -3.69 -21.66
N ASN A 246 3.83 -4.69 -21.44
CA ASN A 246 3.52 -6.09 -21.65
C ASN A 246 2.97 -6.70 -20.36
N GLY A 247 1.64 -6.75 -20.26
CA GLY A 247 0.95 -7.29 -19.08
C GLY A 247 1.36 -8.72 -18.73
N VAL A 248 1.57 -9.58 -19.74
CA VAL A 248 1.98 -10.98 -19.53
C VAL A 248 3.38 -11.07 -18.92
N MET A 249 4.32 -10.27 -19.42
CA MET A 249 5.68 -10.23 -18.87
C MET A 249 5.70 -9.69 -17.44
N LEU A 250 4.93 -8.63 -17.17
CA LEU A 250 4.79 -8.08 -15.82
C LEU A 250 4.12 -9.07 -14.88
N GLN A 251 3.12 -9.83 -15.34
CA GLN A 251 2.48 -10.90 -14.59
C GLN A 251 3.50 -12.00 -14.23
N PHE A 252 4.28 -12.47 -15.21
CA PHE A 252 5.34 -13.46 -14.98
C PHE A 252 6.36 -12.97 -13.96
N THR A 253 6.90 -11.76 -14.13
CA THR A 253 7.89 -11.20 -13.19
C THR A 253 7.31 -11.01 -11.80
N HIS A 254 6.06 -10.52 -11.67
CA HIS A 254 5.40 -10.37 -10.39
C HIS A 254 5.26 -11.71 -9.63
N ARG A 255 4.94 -12.81 -10.33
CA ARG A 255 4.83 -14.15 -9.73
C ARG A 255 6.17 -14.62 -9.15
N TRP A 256 7.24 -14.54 -9.94
CA TRP A 256 8.53 -15.11 -9.55
C TRP A 256 9.33 -14.20 -8.62
N LEU A 257 9.23 -12.87 -8.78
CA LEU A 257 9.83 -11.94 -7.84
C LEU A 257 9.25 -12.09 -6.43
N ALA A 258 7.99 -12.52 -6.28
CA ALA A 258 7.40 -12.80 -4.97
C ALA A 258 8.21 -13.83 -4.16
N PHE A 259 8.75 -14.86 -4.82
CA PHE A 259 9.59 -15.87 -4.17
C PHE A 259 10.97 -15.31 -3.80
N VAL A 260 11.55 -14.45 -4.66
CA VAL A 260 12.80 -13.75 -4.34
C VAL A 260 12.62 -12.83 -3.13
N VAL A 261 11.50 -12.11 -3.05
CA VAL A 261 11.12 -11.31 -1.88
C VAL A 261 11.01 -12.20 -0.64
N LEU A 262 10.31 -13.33 -0.71
CA LEU A 262 10.18 -14.26 0.40
C LEU A 262 11.55 -14.78 0.89
N LEU A 263 12.45 -15.13 -0.04
CA LEU A 263 13.83 -15.54 0.30
C LEU A 263 14.61 -14.42 0.99
N SER A 264 14.43 -13.16 0.56
CA SER A 264 15.05 -12.01 1.24
C SER A 264 14.57 -11.85 2.69
N PHE A 265 13.31 -12.20 2.98
CA PHE A 265 12.77 -12.19 4.34
C PHE A 265 13.31 -13.34 5.19
N PHE A 266 13.51 -14.52 4.62
CA PHE A 266 14.24 -15.61 5.29
C PHE A 266 15.70 -15.23 5.59
N TRP A 267 16.34 -14.46 4.71
CA TRP A 267 17.68 -13.93 4.97
C TRP A 267 17.70 -13.00 6.19
N ILE A 268 16.74 -12.06 6.31
CA ILE A 268 16.57 -11.26 7.54
C ILE A 268 16.38 -12.16 8.75
N LEU A 269 15.46 -13.14 8.68
CA LEU A 269 15.17 -14.03 9.81
C LEU A 269 16.43 -14.79 10.28
N LYS A 270 17.23 -15.30 9.35
CA LYS A 270 18.49 -16.00 9.65
C LYS A 270 19.48 -15.11 10.39
N ILE A 271 19.69 -13.87 9.91
CA ILE A 271 20.65 -12.93 10.52
C ILE A 271 20.09 -12.37 11.85
N SER A 272 18.78 -12.30 12.02
CA SER A 272 18.12 -11.77 13.21
C SER A 272 18.22 -12.68 14.45
N ARG A 273 18.76 -13.90 14.34
CA ARG A 273 18.84 -14.89 15.43
C ARG A 273 19.34 -14.33 16.78
N PRO A 274 20.41 -13.50 16.82
CA PRO A 274 20.90 -12.91 18.07
C PRO A 274 20.02 -11.78 18.62
N TYR A 275 19.14 -11.20 17.79
CA TYR A 275 18.39 -9.98 18.11
C TYR A 275 16.91 -10.31 18.34
N ARG A 276 16.54 -10.66 19.58
CA ARG A 276 15.18 -11.14 19.94
C ARG A 276 14.05 -10.24 19.42
N GLU A 277 14.19 -8.92 19.52
CA GLU A 277 13.23 -7.93 19.02
C GLU A 277 13.03 -8.06 17.49
N VAL A 278 14.11 -8.02 16.71
CA VAL A 278 14.04 -8.12 15.24
C VAL A 278 13.53 -9.50 14.83
N ARG A 279 13.98 -10.56 15.51
CA ARG A 279 13.57 -11.94 15.24
C ARG A 279 12.07 -12.11 15.32
N LYS A 280 11.42 -11.53 16.33
CA LYS A 280 9.95 -11.55 16.47
C LYS A 280 9.26 -11.01 15.22
N TYR A 281 9.68 -9.83 14.76
CA TYR A 281 9.07 -9.20 13.58
C TYR A 281 9.46 -9.92 12.28
N ALA A 282 10.68 -10.43 12.17
CA ALA A 282 11.13 -11.21 11.01
C ALA A 282 10.36 -12.54 10.87
N THR A 283 10.02 -13.20 11.98
CA THR A 283 9.14 -14.39 11.97
C THR A 283 7.76 -14.04 11.44
N TRP A 284 7.14 -12.97 11.94
CA TRP A 284 5.85 -12.50 11.41
C TRP A 284 5.94 -12.08 9.94
N LEU A 285 7.04 -11.43 9.53
CA LEU A 285 7.27 -11.05 8.14
C LEU A 285 7.25 -12.27 7.22
N VAL A 286 7.94 -13.35 7.58
CA VAL A 286 7.96 -14.60 6.81
C VAL A 286 6.58 -15.25 6.78
N VAL A 287 5.91 -15.39 7.93
CA VAL A 287 4.56 -16.00 8.00
C VAL A 287 3.57 -15.26 7.12
N VAL A 288 3.49 -13.93 7.26
CA VAL A 288 2.58 -13.10 6.48
C VAL A 288 2.96 -13.11 5.00
N ALA A 289 4.24 -13.21 4.66
CA ALA A 289 4.69 -13.28 3.27
C ALA A 289 4.36 -14.62 2.62
N SER A 290 4.45 -15.72 3.36
CA SER A 290 3.96 -17.03 2.89
C SER A 290 2.47 -16.99 2.63
N LEU A 291 1.68 -16.39 3.53
CA LEU A 291 0.25 -16.17 3.31
C LEU A 291 -0.01 -15.29 2.08
N GLN A 292 0.78 -14.24 1.87
CA GLN A 292 0.68 -13.36 0.70
C GLN A 292 0.90 -14.14 -0.61
N VAL A 293 1.92 -15.00 -0.67
CA VAL A 293 2.20 -15.82 -1.86
C VAL A 293 1.06 -16.79 -2.14
N VAL A 294 0.58 -17.51 -1.12
CA VAL A 294 -0.56 -18.42 -1.25
C VAL A 294 -1.79 -17.66 -1.74
N LEU A 295 -2.14 -16.54 -1.10
CA LEU A 295 -3.27 -15.71 -1.48
C LEU A 295 -3.14 -15.17 -2.92
N GLY A 296 -1.93 -14.81 -3.35
CA GLY A 296 -1.66 -14.37 -4.72
C GLY A 296 -1.89 -15.48 -5.75
N ILE A 297 -1.41 -16.70 -5.47
CA ILE A 297 -1.63 -17.88 -6.32
C ILE A 297 -3.12 -18.24 -6.35
N THR A 298 -3.80 -18.24 -5.20
CA THR A 298 -5.25 -18.51 -5.14
C THR A 298 -6.04 -17.45 -5.91
N THR A 299 -5.70 -16.17 -5.78
CA THR A 299 -6.33 -15.08 -6.55
C THR A 299 -6.19 -15.33 -8.05
N LEU A 300 -5.01 -15.74 -8.49
CA LEU A 300 -4.72 -16.05 -9.88
C LEU A 300 -5.54 -17.24 -10.41
N VAL A 301 -5.47 -18.38 -9.70
CA VAL A 301 -6.11 -19.65 -10.12
C VAL A 301 -7.63 -19.55 -10.14
N LEU A 302 -8.21 -18.77 -9.23
CA LEU A 302 -9.64 -18.54 -9.17
C LEU A 302 -10.12 -17.38 -10.07
N HIS A 303 -9.30 -16.93 -11.02
CA HIS A 303 -9.67 -15.89 -12.00
C HIS A 303 -9.98 -14.53 -11.36
N VAL A 304 -9.11 -14.09 -10.45
CA VAL A 304 -9.13 -12.79 -9.78
C VAL A 304 -10.48 -12.46 -9.11
N PRO A 305 -10.99 -13.29 -8.17
CA PRO A 305 -12.17 -12.91 -7.39
C PRO A 305 -11.90 -11.61 -6.64
N ILE A 306 -12.83 -10.65 -6.70
CA ILE A 306 -12.65 -9.30 -6.15
C ILE A 306 -12.20 -9.35 -4.69
N ALA A 307 -12.85 -10.19 -3.87
CA ALA A 307 -12.51 -10.35 -2.46
C ALA A 307 -11.05 -10.79 -2.24
N LEU A 308 -10.55 -11.74 -3.04
CA LEU A 308 -9.18 -12.23 -2.91
C LEU A 308 -8.15 -11.20 -3.41
N GLY A 309 -8.44 -10.52 -4.52
CA GLY A 309 -7.59 -9.43 -5.03
C GLY A 309 -7.44 -8.29 -4.01
N VAL A 310 -8.55 -7.90 -3.38
CA VAL A 310 -8.57 -6.87 -2.34
C VAL A 310 -7.87 -7.35 -1.06
N ALA A 311 -8.10 -8.60 -0.64
CA ALA A 311 -7.39 -9.19 0.50
C ALA A 311 -5.87 -9.24 0.25
N HIS A 312 -5.45 -9.57 -0.97
CA HIS A 312 -4.04 -9.60 -1.37
C HIS A 312 -3.42 -8.20 -1.28
N GLN A 313 -4.14 -7.17 -1.72
CA GLN A 313 -3.71 -5.79 -1.61
C GLN A 313 -3.62 -5.31 -0.14
N PHE A 314 -4.60 -5.68 0.70
CA PHE A 314 -4.60 -5.35 2.12
C PHE A 314 -3.43 -6.00 2.87
N LEU A 315 -3.17 -7.29 2.63
CA LEU A 315 -2.10 -8.02 3.30
C LEU A 315 -0.70 -7.50 2.91
N ALA A 316 -0.55 -6.93 1.70
CA ALA A 316 0.67 -6.21 1.31
C ALA A 316 0.95 -4.96 2.18
N ILE A 317 -0.08 -4.29 2.69
CA ILE A 317 0.07 -3.16 3.64
C ILE A 317 0.70 -3.68 4.94
N ALA A 318 0.18 -4.78 5.48
CA ALA A 318 0.69 -5.38 6.70
C ALA A 318 2.16 -5.78 6.55
N LEU A 319 2.53 -6.40 5.42
CA LEU A 319 3.93 -6.71 5.09
C LEU A 319 4.82 -5.49 5.11
N LEU A 320 4.41 -4.41 4.46
CA LEU A 320 5.16 -3.16 4.42
C LEU A 320 5.34 -2.56 5.83
N MET A 321 4.29 -2.56 6.65
CA MET A 321 4.35 -2.05 8.03
C MET A 321 5.30 -2.88 8.92
N ILE A 322 5.28 -4.21 8.81
CA ILE A 322 6.20 -5.10 9.52
C ILE A 322 7.64 -4.84 9.05
N MET A 323 7.86 -4.72 7.74
CA MET A 323 9.17 -4.43 7.15
C MET A 323 9.74 -3.10 7.66
N VAL A 324 8.92 -2.05 7.72
CA VAL A 324 9.31 -0.75 8.30
C VAL A 324 9.60 -0.85 9.80
N ARG A 325 8.83 -1.65 10.56
CA ARG A 325 9.11 -1.89 11.98
C ARG A 325 10.46 -2.58 12.20
N ILE A 326 10.84 -3.51 11.31
CA ILE A 326 12.17 -4.14 11.32
C ILE A 326 13.26 -3.09 11.05
N ILE A 327 13.12 -2.26 10.02
CA ILE A 327 14.09 -1.19 9.73
C ILE A 327 14.24 -0.25 10.93
N HIS A 328 13.14 0.11 11.57
CA HIS A 328 13.16 0.91 12.79
C HIS A 328 13.91 0.19 13.92
N ALA A 329 13.61 -1.08 14.19
CA ALA A 329 14.30 -1.89 15.21
C ALA A 329 15.81 -2.04 14.94
N VAL A 330 16.22 -2.09 13.67
CA VAL A 330 17.63 -2.18 13.28
C VAL A 330 18.37 -0.86 13.52
N LYS A 331 17.74 0.28 13.21
CA LYS A 331 18.35 1.61 13.37
C LYS A 331 18.28 2.14 14.80
N TYR A 332 17.31 1.67 15.57
CA TYR A 332 17.03 2.20 16.89
C TYR A 332 16.59 1.10 17.88
N PRO A 333 17.53 0.28 18.36
CA PRO A 333 17.26 -0.77 19.33
C PRO A 333 16.60 -0.23 20.61
N GLU A 334 15.70 -1.00 21.21
CA GLU A 334 15.02 -0.63 22.47
C GLU A 334 15.99 -0.45 23.64
N ASN A 335 17.15 -1.12 23.63
CA ASN A 335 18.15 -1.09 24.72
C ASN A 335 19.31 -0.10 24.51
N ALA A 336 19.36 0.65 23.41
CA ALA A 336 20.49 1.57 23.13
C ALA A 336 20.47 2.86 23.99
N GLY A 337 19.51 2.99 24.91
CA GLY A 337 19.40 4.11 25.87
C GLY A 337 19.54 3.70 27.33
N GLY A 338 19.89 2.44 27.62
CA GLY A 338 20.15 1.94 28.97
C GLY A 338 21.54 1.34 29.04
N GLU A 339 22.35 1.80 29.98
CA GLU A 339 23.65 1.20 30.32
C GLU A 339 23.52 -0.31 30.52
N GLY A 340 24.49 -1.08 30.00
CA GLY A 340 24.64 -2.50 30.34
C GLY A 340 25.09 -3.38 29.19
N HIS A 341 26.36 -3.77 29.23
CA HIS A 341 26.98 -4.80 28.40
C HIS A 341 26.12 -6.06 28.21
N GLU A 342 25.97 -6.50 26.96
CA GLU A 342 26.01 -7.93 26.61
C GLU A 342 26.89 -8.11 25.37
N VAL A 343 28.20 -8.09 25.60
CA VAL A 343 29.13 -8.81 24.73
C VAL A 343 29.09 -10.26 25.22
N PRO A 344 28.76 -11.25 24.37
CA PRO A 344 28.95 -12.64 24.75
C PRO A 344 30.45 -12.84 24.96
N ALA A 345 30.85 -13.14 26.20
CA ALA A 345 32.21 -13.54 26.52
C ALA A 345 32.57 -14.73 25.61
N ARG A 346 33.44 -14.49 24.62
CA ARG A 346 34.17 -15.57 23.98
C ARG A 346 35.10 -16.15 25.03
N GLU A 347 34.92 -17.44 25.26
CA GLU A 347 35.79 -18.36 25.99
C GLU A 347 37.26 -17.93 25.97
N ALA A 348 37.73 -17.35 27.07
CA ALA A 348 39.13 -17.43 27.44
C ALA A 348 39.32 -18.79 28.13
N LEU A 349 39.48 -19.83 27.31
CA LEU A 349 39.94 -21.13 27.79
C LEU A 349 41.36 -20.97 28.33
N HIS A 350 41.48 -21.22 29.63
CA HIS A 350 42.62 -21.76 30.35
C HIS A 350 43.85 -22.11 29.49
N HIS A 351 44.96 -21.42 29.75
CA HIS A 351 46.24 -22.09 30.00
C HIS A 351 47.17 -21.14 30.75
N GLY A 352 47.48 -21.51 31.99
CA GLY A 352 48.46 -20.83 32.82
C GLY A 352 48.37 -21.27 34.27
N GLN A 353 48.93 -22.45 34.58
CA GLN A 353 49.56 -22.78 35.86
C GLN A 353 50.05 -24.24 35.84
N ALA A 354 51.35 -24.41 35.60
CA ALA A 354 52.30 -25.22 36.38
C ALA A 354 53.70 -25.00 35.78
#